data_AF-A0A7C1VUJ9-F1
#
_entry.id   AF-A0A7C1VUJ9-F1
#
_cell.length_a   1.000
_cell.length_b   1.000
_cell.length_c   1.000
_cell.angle_alpha   90.00
_cell.angle_beta   90.00
_cell.angle_gamma   90.00
#
_symmetry.space_group_name_H-M   'P 1'
#
loop_
_entity.id
_entity.type
_entity.pdbx_description
1 polymer ?
#
loop_
_entity_poly.entity_id
_entity_poly.type
_entity_poly.pdbx_seq_one_letter_code
_entity_poly.pdbx_strand_id
1 'polypeptide(L)'
;MAMRHFYLGIENLNLNNNQRQVLVDELKALGQASDSQPARLNHWRTRLDGEAIILEANFNEDNLTIQRFKQRLAATFGISADDISHVTQNRSFSGDMTLLVTFAYGGTDYLRFALFGGGGASWMQSGDECRGYLAANKEEWE
;
A
#
# COMPACT_ATOMS: atom_id res chain seq x y z
N MET A 1 -2.64 -20.65 -2.75
CA MET A 1 -2.48 -19.19 -2.68
C MET A 1 -1.15 -18.92 -2.01
N ALA A 2 -0.28 -18.13 -2.63
CA ALA A 2 1.04 -17.84 -2.07
C ALA A 2 0.93 -16.64 -1.12
N MET A 3 1.31 -16.86 0.14
CA MET A 3 1.54 -15.77 1.09
C MET A 3 2.97 -15.27 0.92
N ARG A 4 3.16 -13.96 0.94
CA ARG A 4 4.49 -13.37 0.82
C ARG A 4 4.69 -12.26 1.83
N HIS A 5 5.89 -12.22 2.40
CA HIS A 5 6.32 -11.19 3.32
C HIS A 5 6.98 -10.06 2.55
N PHE A 6 6.43 -8.84 2.63
CA PHE A 6 6.97 -7.67 1.94
C PHE A 6 6.35 -6.36 2.48
N TYR A 7 6.80 -5.22 1.95
CA TYR A 7 6.36 -3.89 2.34
C TYR A 7 5.37 -3.30 1.35
N LEU A 8 4.34 -2.64 1.87
CA LEU A 8 3.34 -1.86 1.14
C LEU A 8 3.29 -0.43 1.66
N GLY A 9 3.05 0.54 0.78
CA GLY A 9 2.79 1.92 1.14
C GLY A 9 1.44 2.38 0.62
N ILE A 10 0.76 3.23 1.38
CA ILE A 10 -0.43 3.95 0.95
C ILE A 10 -0.24 5.42 1.27
N GLU A 11 -0.49 6.28 0.29
CA GLU A 11 -0.52 7.74 0.45
C GLU A 11 -1.93 8.25 0.13
N ASN A 12 -2.48 9.02 1.05
CA ASN A 12 -3.68 9.80 0.85
C ASN A 12 -3.36 11.01 -0.02
N LEU A 13 -4.17 11.24 -1.05
CA LEU A 13 -4.05 12.41 -1.92
C LEU A 13 -5.22 13.37 -1.73
N ASN A 14 -6.45 12.86 -1.54
CA ASN A 14 -7.66 13.69 -1.40
C ASN A 14 -8.81 13.02 -0.59
N LEU A 15 -8.56 11.92 0.12
CA LEU A 15 -9.55 11.36 1.05
C LEU A 15 -9.66 12.25 2.29
N ASN A 16 -10.89 12.37 2.82
CA ASN A 16 -11.07 13.00 4.12
C ASN A 16 -10.61 12.07 5.26
N ASN A 17 -10.48 12.64 6.47
CA ASN A 17 -9.98 11.92 7.65
C ASN A 17 -10.72 10.61 7.95
N ASN A 18 -12.05 10.58 7.80
CA ASN A 18 -12.84 9.38 8.07
C ASN A 18 -12.59 8.31 7.00
N GLN A 19 -12.61 8.69 5.72
CA GLN A 19 -12.32 7.78 4.61
C GLN A 19 -10.92 7.20 4.72
N ARG A 20 -9.94 8.02 5.09
CA ARG A 20 -8.56 7.60 5.32
C ARG A 20 -8.46 6.57 6.45
N GLN A 21 -9.11 6.83 7.59
CA GLN A 21 -9.08 5.90 8.72
C GLN A 21 -9.69 4.54 8.36
N VAL A 22 -10.85 4.54 7.69
CA VAL A 22 -11.50 3.32 7.22
C VAL A 22 -10.58 2.52 6.30
N LEU A 23 -9.92 3.20 5.35
CA LEU A 23 -8.98 2.53 4.45
C LEU A 23 -7.79 1.92 5.20
N VAL A 24 -7.21 2.67 6.14
CA VAL A 24 -6.10 2.16 6.97
C VAL A 24 -6.50 0.90 7.72
N ASP A 25 -7.70 0.87 8.30
CA ASP A 25 -8.17 -0.27 9.07
C ASP A 25 -8.45 -1.50 8.17
N GLU A 26 -9.01 -1.28 6.98
CA GLU A 26 -9.16 -2.33 5.95
C GLU A 26 -7.81 -2.93 5.52
N LEU A 27 -6.78 -2.11 5.38
CA LEU A 27 -5.44 -2.57 4.99
C LEU A 27 -4.73 -3.31 6.12
N LYS A 28 -4.93 -2.87 7.37
CA LYS A 28 -4.45 -3.59 8.54
C LYS A 28 -5.03 -5.01 8.59
N ALA A 29 -6.29 -5.17 8.14
CA ALA A 29 -6.94 -6.47 8.04
C ALA A 29 -6.45 -7.34 6.87
N LEU A 30 -5.66 -6.82 5.91
CA LEU A 30 -5.08 -7.63 4.83
C LEU A 30 -3.91 -8.49 5.30
N GLY A 31 -3.20 -8.06 6.34
CA GLY A 31 -2.13 -8.84 6.94
C GLY A 31 -2.68 -10.07 7.66
N GLN A 32 -1.83 -11.08 7.80
CA GLN A 32 -2.18 -12.28 8.55
C GLN A 32 -2.47 -11.96 10.03
N ALA A 33 -3.66 -12.33 10.50
CA ALA A 33 -4.11 -12.02 11.87
C ALA A 33 -3.34 -12.80 12.96
N SER A 34 -2.78 -13.96 12.62
CA SER A 34 -2.02 -14.81 13.53
C SER A 34 -0.94 -15.59 12.80
N ASP A 35 0.29 -15.58 13.31
CA ASP A 35 1.42 -16.39 12.84
C ASP A 35 2.28 -16.75 14.06
N SER A 36 2.95 -17.90 14.03
CA SER A 36 3.87 -18.30 15.09
C SER A 36 5.15 -17.47 15.11
N GLN A 37 5.43 -16.74 14.02
CA GLN A 37 6.53 -15.80 13.89
C GLN A 37 5.98 -14.37 13.94
N PRO A 38 6.19 -13.62 15.05
CA PRO A 38 5.65 -12.26 15.21
C PRO A 38 6.08 -11.29 14.11
N ALA A 39 7.25 -11.51 13.48
CA ALA A 39 7.73 -10.71 12.36
C ALA A 39 6.90 -10.85 11.08
N ARG A 40 6.02 -11.86 10.98
CA ARG A 40 5.13 -12.08 9.82
C ARG A 40 3.72 -11.50 10.01
N LEU A 41 3.42 -11.04 11.23
CA LEU A 41 2.20 -10.31 11.53
C LEU A 41 2.24 -8.95 10.83
N ASN A 42 1.15 -8.20 10.93
CA ASN A 42 1.09 -6.86 10.36
C ASN A 42 1.81 -5.85 11.27
N HIS A 43 2.85 -5.22 10.75
CA HIS A 43 3.58 -4.11 11.36
C HIS A 43 3.34 -2.87 10.52
N TRP A 44 3.19 -1.70 11.15
CA TRP A 44 2.95 -0.48 10.40
C TRP A 44 3.62 0.74 11.00
N ARG A 45 3.90 1.70 10.13
CA ARG A 45 4.34 3.05 10.50
C ARG A 45 3.48 4.05 9.73
N THR A 46 2.92 5.01 10.46
CA THR A 46 2.21 6.14 9.87
C THR A 46 3.16 7.34 9.76
N ARG A 47 3.05 8.10 8.67
CA ARG A 47 3.76 9.37 8.46
C ARG A 47 3.32 10.42 9.48
N LEU A 48 4.15 11.44 9.73
CA LEU A 48 3.91 12.41 10.80
C LEU A 48 2.61 13.22 10.63
N ASP A 49 2.23 13.49 9.39
CA ASP A 49 0.98 14.19 9.03
C ASP A 49 -0.25 13.26 8.99
N GLY A 50 -0.06 11.94 9.14
CA GLY A 50 -1.12 10.96 9.02
C GLY A 50 -1.57 10.66 7.59
N GLU A 51 -0.93 11.26 6.58
CA GLU A 51 -1.35 11.15 5.18
C GLU A 51 -0.72 9.95 4.46
N ALA A 52 0.21 9.23 5.08
CA ALA A 52 0.73 7.99 4.52
C ALA A 52 0.94 6.92 5.60
N ILE A 53 0.84 5.66 5.19
CA ILE A 53 1.14 4.49 6.03
C ILE A 53 1.97 3.49 5.24
N ILE A 54 2.97 2.91 5.90
CA ILE A 54 3.71 1.75 5.41
C ILE A 54 3.34 0.55 6.27
N LEU A 55 3.13 -0.59 5.61
CA LEU A 55 2.77 -1.88 6.20
C LEU A 55 3.84 -2.90 5.83
N GLU A 56 4.26 -3.71 6.79
CA GLU A 56 5.07 -4.92 6.61
C GLU A 56 4.24 -6.09 7.11
N ALA A 57 3.92 -7.05 6.24
CA ALA A 57 3.16 -8.22 6.64
C ALA A 57 3.31 -9.37 5.64
N ASN A 58 2.89 -10.56 6.06
CA ASN A 58 2.49 -11.60 5.11
C ASN A 58 1.15 -11.24 4.46
N PHE A 59 1.17 -10.99 3.16
CA PHE A 59 -0.04 -10.74 2.37
C PHE A 59 -0.28 -11.88 1.39
N ASN A 60 -1.56 -12.09 1.06
CA ASN A 60 -1.96 -12.96 -0.04
C ASN A 60 -1.79 -12.22 -1.37
N GLU A 61 -0.90 -12.69 -2.24
CA GLU A 61 -0.61 -12.04 -3.53
C GLU A 61 -1.86 -11.86 -4.41
N ASP A 62 -2.81 -12.80 -4.33
CA ASP A 62 -4.05 -12.72 -5.10
C ASP A 62 -4.91 -11.51 -4.71
N ASN A 63 -4.73 -10.99 -3.49
CA ASN A 63 -5.43 -9.82 -2.98
C ASN A 63 -4.77 -8.48 -3.35
N LEU A 64 -3.57 -8.51 -3.95
CA LEU A 64 -2.76 -7.32 -4.21
C LEU A 64 -2.83 -6.82 -5.66
N THR A 65 -3.70 -7.42 -6.46
CA THR A 65 -3.90 -6.96 -7.82
C THR A 65 -4.64 -5.62 -7.83
N ILE A 66 -4.38 -4.80 -8.85
CA ILE A 66 -5.06 -3.52 -9.06
C ILE A 66 -6.58 -3.71 -9.04
N GLN A 67 -7.08 -4.77 -9.69
CA GLN A 67 -8.51 -5.06 -9.73
C GLN A 67 -9.09 -5.37 -8.35
N ARG A 68 -8.37 -6.12 -7.52
CA ARG A 68 -8.82 -6.40 -6.13
C ARG A 68 -8.79 -5.15 -5.28
N PHE A 69 -7.79 -4.28 -5.45
CA PHE A 69 -7.77 -2.99 -4.79
C PHE A 69 -8.94 -2.11 -5.20
N LYS A 70 -9.27 -2.02 -6.51
CA LYS A 70 -10.47 -1.32 -6.96
C LYS A 70 -11.74 -1.88 -6.34
N GLN A 71 -11.90 -3.21 -6.32
CA GLN A 71 -13.06 -3.86 -5.70
C GLN A 71 -13.18 -3.53 -4.21
N ARG A 72 -12.06 -3.47 -3.48
CA ARG A 72 -12.04 -3.06 -2.07
C ARG A 72 -12.43 -1.60 -1.92
N LEU A 73 -11.80 -0.69 -2.64
CA LEU A 73 -12.13 0.75 -2.59
C LEU A 73 -13.60 1.00 -2.95
N ALA A 74 -14.11 0.31 -3.96
CA ALA A 74 -15.51 0.34 -4.37
C ALA A 74 -16.45 -0.08 -3.23
N ALA A 75 -16.17 -1.22 -2.59
CA ALA A 75 -16.94 -1.69 -1.45
C ALA A 75 -16.86 -0.75 -0.25
N THR A 76 -15.67 -0.24 0.07
CA THR A 76 -15.42 0.67 1.19
C THR A 76 -16.16 2.00 1.04
N PHE A 77 -16.19 2.56 -0.18
CA PHE A 77 -16.76 3.89 -0.42
C PHE A 77 -18.16 3.87 -1.06
N GLY A 78 -18.72 2.68 -1.32
CA GLY A 78 -20.06 2.54 -1.90
C GLY A 78 -20.15 3.06 -3.35
N ILE A 79 -19.09 2.89 -4.13
CA ILE A 79 -19.01 3.30 -5.54
C ILE A 79 -18.80 2.08 -6.46
N SER A 80 -18.96 2.24 -7.77
CA SER A 80 -18.63 1.17 -8.72
C SER A 80 -17.11 1.04 -8.88
N ALA A 81 -16.60 -0.19 -8.94
CA ALA A 81 -15.19 -0.43 -9.25
C ALA A 81 -14.81 0.02 -10.67
N ASP A 82 -15.79 0.07 -11.57
CA ASP A 82 -15.61 0.52 -12.96
C ASP A 82 -15.44 2.04 -13.06
N ASP A 83 -15.95 2.79 -12.08
CA ASP A 83 -15.79 4.24 -12.00
C ASP A 83 -14.41 4.66 -11.44
N ILE A 84 -13.66 3.70 -10.90
CA ILE A 84 -12.32 3.92 -10.38
C ILE A 84 -11.32 3.75 -11.52
N SER A 85 -10.70 4.84 -11.94
CA SER A 85 -9.57 4.79 -12.87
C SER A 85 -8.25 4.62 -12.10
N HIS A 86 -7.19 4.26 -12.82
CA HIS A 86 -5.86 4.12 -12.22
C HIS A 86 -4.76 4.44 -13.22
N VAL A 87 -3.61 4.87 -12.71
CA VAL A 87 -2.37 5.02 -13.46
C VAL A 87 -1.26 4.30 -12.71
N THR A 88 -0.41 3.59 -13.44
CA THR A 88 0.75 2.89 -12.88
C THR A 88 2.04 3.62 -13.22
N GLN A 89 2.94 3.72 -12.26
CA GLN A 89 4.30 4.21 -12.45
C GLN A 89 5.29 3.23 -11.80
N ASN A 90 6.40 2.94 -12.46
CA ASN A 90 7.51 2.22 -11.84
C ASN A 90 8.59 3.22 -11.45
N ARG A 91 9.06 3.14 -10.22
CA ARG A 91 10.15 3.98 -9.69
C ARG A 91 11.03 3.12 -8.80
N SER A 92 12.34 3.30 -8.93
CA SER A 92 13.30 2.69 -8.00
C SER A 92 13.73 3.69 -6.95
N PHE A 93 13.87 3.23 -5.70
CA PHE A 93 14.36 4.03 -4.57
C PHE A 93 15.69 3.51 -4.01
N SER A 94 16.04 2.26 -4.28
CA SER A 94 17.27 1.59 -3.78
C SER A 94 17.92 0.63 -4.77
N GLY A 95 17.26 0.31 -5.89
CA GLY A 95 17.79 -0.52 -6.97
C GLY A 95 16.76 -1.48 -7.60
N ASP A 96 15.70 -1.84 -6.87
CA ASP A 96 14.57 -2.63 -7.38
C ASP A 96 13.43 -1.70 -7.83
N MET A 97 12.45 -2.21 -8.58
CA MET A 97 11.35 -1.38 -9.10
C MET A 97 10.12 -1.44 -8.21
N THR A 98 9.81 -0.34 -7.53
CA THR A 98 8.55 -0.15 -6.83
C THR A 98 7.42 0.17 -7.81
N LEU A 99 6.32 -0.58 -7.73
CA LEU A 99 5.10 -0.31 -8.48
C LEU A 99 4.25 0.69 -7.69
N LEU A 100 4.07 1.89 -8.23
CA LEU A 100 3.14 2.90 -7.74
C LEU A 100 1.84 2.83 -8.56
N VAL A 101 0.70 2.82 -7.88
CA VAL A 101 -0.63 2.83 -8.50
C VAL A 101 -1.42 3.98 -7.90
N THR A 102 -1.70 5.01 -8.70
CA THR A 102 -2.59 6.10 -8.30
C THR A 102 -4.02 5.76 -8.72
N PHE A 103 -4.96 5.75 -7.78
CA PHE A 103 -6.39 5.54 -8.03
C PHE A 103 -7.14 6.87 -8.03
N ALA A 104 -8.00 7.04 -9.03
CA ALA A 104 -8.77 8.25 -9.23
C ALA A 104 -10.26 7.95 -9.40
N TYR A 105 -11.09 8.92 -9.04
CA TYR A 105 -12.55 8.89 -9.19
C TYR A 105 -13.03 10.27 -9.64
N GLY A 106 -13.92 10.32 -10.63
CA GLY A 106 -14.43 11.59 -11.18
C GLY A 106 -13.33 12.52 -11.73
N GLY A 107 -12.16 11.98 -12.11
CA GLY A 107 -11.02 12.76 -12.60
C GLY A 107 -10.10 13.34 -11.51
N THR A 108 -10.33 13.03 -10.24
CA THR A 108 -9.47 13.44 -9.12
C THR A 108 -8.71 12.24 -8.56
N ASP A 109 -7.41 12.41 -8.34
CA ASP A 109 -6.57 11.41 -7.67
C ASP A 109 -6.87 11.41 -6.16
N TYR A 110 -7.18 10.24 -5.60
CA TYR A 110 -7.54 10.10 -4.18
C TYR A 110 -6.51 9.35 -3.36
N LEU A 111 -5.86 8.37 -3.98
CA LEU A 111 -5.02 7.42 -3.28
C LEU A 111 -3.85 7.00 -4.15
N ARG A 112 -2.66 6.87 -3.56
CA ARG A 112 -1.55 6.15 -4.18
C ARG A 112 -1.20 4.93 -3.35
N PHE A 113 -1.06 3.81 -4.03
CA PHE A 113 -0.56 2.56 -3.49
C PHE A 113 0.87 2.33 -3.98
N ALA A 114 1.73 1.81 -3.12
CA ALA A 114 3.11 1.46 -3.41
C ALA A 114 3.35 0.00 -3.04
N LEU A 115 3.80 -0.79 -4.00
CA LEU A 115 4.30 -2.15 -3.80
C LEU A 115 5.83 -2.12 -3.93
N PHE A 116 6.52 -2.05 -2.80
CA PHE A 116 7.97 -1.83 -2.76
C PHE A 116 8.72 -3.05 -3.34
N GLY A 117 9.56 -2.79 -4.34
CA GLY A 117 10.25 -3.83 -5.12
C GLY A 117 9.37 -4.60 -6.12
N GLY A 118 8.06 -4.32 -6.15
CA GLY A 118 7.10 -4.94 -7.07
C GLY A 118 6.70 -6.37 -6.67
N GLY A 119 5.79 -6.98 -7.44
CA GLY A 119 5.23 -8.30 -7.13
C GLY A 119 6.23 -9.47 -7.21
N GLY A 120 7.47 -9.21 -7.63
CA GLY A 120 8.54 -10.19 -7.75
C GLY A 120 9.63 -10.09 -6.68
N ALA A 121 9.62 -9.08 -5.81
CA ALA A 121 10.72 -8.82 -4.86
C ALA A 121 10.72 -9.73 -3.63
N SER A 122 11.89 -10.24 -3.25
CA SER A 122 12.06 -10.86 -1.93
C SER A 122 11.74 -9.87 -0.80
N TRP A 123 11.49 -10.38 0.41
CA TRP A 123 11.26 -9.53 1.58
C TRP A 123 12.40 -8.51 1.78
N MET A 124 13.65 -8.93 1.59
CA MET A 124 14.82 -8.05 1.73
C MET A 124 14.81 -6.93 0.68
N GLN A 125 14.59 -7.27 -0.60
CA GLN A 125 14.49 -6.29 -1.69
C GLN A 125 13.36 -5.29 -1.48
N SER A 126 12.19 -5.77 -1.03
CA SER A 126 11.06 -4.92 -0.70
C SER A 126 11.39 -3.98 0.47
N GLY A 127 12.10 -4.49 1.49
CA GLY A 127 12.56 -3.71 2.62
C GLY A 127 13.61 -2.66 2.25
N ASP A 128 14.53 -2.98 1.35
CA ASP A 128 15.53 -2.02 0.84
C ASP A 128 14.84 -0.89 0.07
N GLU A 129 13.87 -1.22 -0.81
CA GLU A 129 13.08 -0.21 -1.52
C GLU A 129 12.26 0.67 -0.58
N CYS A 130 11.63 0.07 0.42
CA CYS A 130 10.89 0.82 1.44
C CYS A 130 11.81 1.78 2.22
N ARG A 131 13.00 1.32 2.62
CA ARG A 131 13.99 2.18 3.30
C ARG A 131 14.54 3.28 2.38
N GLY A 132 14.76 2.98 1.10
CA GLY A 132 15.14 3.97 0.09
C GLY A 132 14.06 5.04 -0.08
N TYR A 133 12.79 4.64 -0.11
CA TYR A 133 11.66 5.57 -0.14
C TYR A 133 11.62 6.46 1.11
N LEU A 134 11.78 5.87 2.31
CA LEU A 134 11.81 6.63 3.56
C LEU A 134 12.97 7.65 3.57
N ALA A 135 14.16 7.25 3.12
CA ALA A 135 15.31 8.13 3.04
C ALA A 135 15.10 9.28 2.05
N ALA A 136 14.44 9.01 0.91
CA ALA A 136 14.12 10.02 -0.10
C ALA A 136 13.07 11.03 0.37
N ASN A 137 12.23 10.68 1.35
CA ASN A 137 11.14 11.53 1.87
C ASN A 137 11.33 11.84 3.37
N LYS A 138 12.58 11.86 3.86
CA LYS A 138 12.90 11.88 5.29
C LYS A 138 12.14 12.97 6.08
N GLU A 139 12.07 14.19 5.55
CA GLU A 139 11.42 15.34 6.21
C GLU A 139 9.94 15.13 6.54
N GLU A 140 9.27 14.23 5.82
CA GLU A 140 7.86 13.92 6.07
C GLU A 140 7.68 12.82 7.12
N TRP A 141 8.72 11.99 7.35
CA TRP A 141 8.65 10.78 8.17
C TRP A 141 9.41 10.89 9.51
N GLU A 142 10.35 11.82 9.65
CA GLU A 142 11.24 12.04 10.82
C GLU A 142 11.39 13.52 11.15
#